data_AF-A0A0J7Y0Z8-F1
#
_entry.id   AF-A0A0J7Y0Z8-F1
#
_cell.length_a   1.000
_cell.length_b   1.000
_cell.length_c   1.000
_cell.angle_alpha   90.00
_cell.angle_beta   90.00
_cell.angle_gamma   90.00
#
_symmetry.space_group_name_H-M   'P 1'
#
loop_
_entity.id
_entity.type
_entity.pdbx_description
1 polymer ?
#
loop_
_entity_poly.entity_id
_entity_poly.type
_entity_poly.pdbx_seq_one_letter_code
_entity_poly.pdbx_strand_id
1 'polypeptide(L)'
;MDADLGGGVIKQRVARASQGKSGGYRTLILFRQGDRAIFAFGFAKSAQANISKADLALLREAAAEALEWSGKELDRLVASGTLVEIDNGNDDEG
;
A
#
# COMPACT_ATOMS: atom_id res chain seq x y z
N MET A 1 -6.71 10.15 -5.20
CA MET A 1 -6.37 9.62 -3.85
C MET A 1 -7.53 9.90 -2.92
N ASP A 2 -7.91 8.95 -2.07
CA ASP A 2 -9.07 9.10 -1.18
C ASP A 2 -8.77 9.89 0.10
N ALA A 3 -7.55 9.77 0.65
CA ALA A 3 -7.01 10.65 1.68
C ALA A 3 -5.48 10.51 1.80
N ASP A 4 -4.77 11.62 1.89
CA ASP A 4 -3.37 11.65 2.34
C ASP A 4 -3.36 11.72 3.88
N LEU A 5 -2.69 10.78 4.52
CA LEU A 5 -2.54 10.72 5.97
C LEU A 5 -1.22 11.34 6.45
N GLY A 6 -0.41 11.90 5.55
CA GLY A 6 0.86 12.58 5.79
C GLY A 6 2.03 11.63 6.09
N GLY A 7 3.25 12.10 5.86
CA GLY A 7 4.48 11.33 6.13
C GLY A 7 4.65 10.12 5.23
N GLY A 8 4.21 10.20 3.97
CA GLY A 8 4.31 9.10 3.00
C GLY A 8 3.25 8.02 3.16
N VAL A 9 2.18 8.26 3.92
CA VAL A 9 1.08 7.30 4.11
C VAL A 9 -0.18 7.82 3.45
N ILE A 10 -0.75 7.04 2.53
CA ILE A 10 -2.05 7.34 1.91
C ILE A 10 -3.06 6.25 2.22
N LYS A 11 -4.34 6.64 2.21
CA LYS A 11 -5.48 5.75 2.29
C LYS A 11 -6.20 5.74 0.96
N GLN A 12 -6.39 4.57 0.37
CA GLN A 12 -7.07 4.40 -0.92
C GLN A 12 -8.24 3.41 -0.80
N ARG A 13 -9.35 3.72 -1.47
CA ARG A 13 -10.47 2.81 -1.64
C ARG A 13 -10.29 2.06 -2.94
N VAL A 14 -10.30 0.74 -2.86
CA VAL A 14 -10.23 -0.15 -4.02
C VAL A 14 -11.60 -0.78 -4.21
N ALA A 15 -12.21 -0.55 -5.37
CA ALA A 15 -13.47 -1.19 -5.72
C ALA A 15 -13.23 -2.68 -6.01
N ARG A 16 -14.10 -3.56 -5.50
CA ARG A 16 -14.14 -4.95 -5.98
C ARG A 16 -14.89 -4.97 -7.31
N ALA A 17 -14.34 -5.64 -8.31
CA ALA A 17 -15.10 -6.03 -9.48
C ALA A 17 -16.24 -7.00 -9.05
N SER A 18 -17.47 -6.78 -9.54
CA SER A 18 -18.65 -7.66 -9.44
C SER A 18 -19.45 -7.77 -8.12
N GLN A 19 -19.16 -7.01 -7.07
CA GLN A 19 -19.99 -7.02 -5.84
C GLN A 19 -20.50 -5.59 -5.57
N GLY A 20 -21.80 -5.43 -5.36
CA GLY A 20 -22.49 -4.13 -5.22
C GLY A 20 -21.96 -3.23 -4.07
N LYS A 21 -22.75 -2.22 -3.68
CA LYS A 21 -22.38 -1.09 -2.78
C LYS A 21 -21.62 -1.45 -1.46
N SER A 22 -21.55 -2.71 -1.03
CA SER A 22 -20.93 -3.20 0.21
C SER A 22 -19.50 -3.79 0.08
N GLY A 23 -18.97 -4.07 -1.12
CA GLY A 23 -17.81 -4.98 -1.29
C GLY A 23 -16.38 -4.40 -1.36
N GLY A 24 -16.19 -3.08 -1.30
CA GLY A 24 -14.85 -2.47 -1.51
C GLY A 24 -13.85 -2.68 -0.36
N TYR A 25 -12.57 -2.53 -0.66
CA TYR A 25 -11.47 -2.54 0.31
C TYR A 25 -10.98 -1.14 0.64
N ARG A 26 -10.40 -0.99 1.84
CA ARG A 26 -9.55 0.15 2.18
C ARG A 26 -8.12 -0.34 2.31
N THR A 27 -7.22 0.25 1.55
CA THR A 27 -5.81 -0.02 1.63
C THR A 27 -5.07 1.14 2.29
N LEU A 28 -4.04 0.79 3.05
CA LEU A 28 -3.00 1.70 3.48
C LEU A 28 -1.78 1.45 2.63
N ILE A 29 -1.30 2.51 2.02
CA ILE A 29 -0.21 2.45 1.04
C ILE A 29 0.86 3.44 1.51
N LEU A 30 2.09 2.96 1.60
CA LEU A 30 3.27 3.82 1.76
C LEU A 30 3.62 4.31 0.35
N PHE A 31 3.59 5.62 0.14
CA PHE A 31 3.59 6.19 -1.20
C PHE A 31 4.55 7.36 -1.32
N ARG A 32 5.38 7.32 -2.37
CA ARG A 32 6.17 8.45 -2.86
C ARG A 32 5.85 8.66 -4.32
N GLN A 33 5.27 9.81 -4.63
CA GLN A 33 4.88 10.14 -5.99
C GLN A 33 6.09 10.11 -6.93
N GLY A 34 5.94 9.43 -8.07
CA GLY A 34 7.00 9.30 -9.08
C GLY A 34 8.10 8.29 -8.74
N ASP A 35 7.99 7.59 -7.60
CA ASP A 35 8.94 6.55 -7.20
C ASP A 35 8.21 5.22 -7.01
N ARG A 36 7.43 5.07 -5.94
CA ARG A 36 6.82 3.76 -5.62
C ARG A 36 5.58 3.83 -4.74
N ALA A 37 4.87 2.70 -4.72
CA ALA A 37 3.75 2.41 -3.85
C ALA A 37 3.95 1.04 -3.18
N ILE A 38 3.91 0.98 -1.85
CA ILE A 38 4.01 -0.25 -1.07
C ILE A 38 2.70 -0.46 -0.32
N PHE A 39 2.01 -1.57 -0.59
CA PHE A 39 0.77 -1.93 0.09
C PHE A 39 1.09 -2.48 1.49
N ALA A 40 0.80 -1.69 2.52
CA ALA A 40 1.04 -2.10 3.91
C ALA A 40 -0.10 -2.97 4.45
N PHE A 41 -1.35 -2.54 4.26
CA PHE A 41 -2.51 -3.24 4.79
C PHE A 41 -3.74 -3.09 3.89
N GLY A 42 -4.59 -4.12 3.85
CA GLY A 42 -5.89 -4.10 3.17
C GLY A 42 -7.00 -4.63 4.08
N PHE A 43 -8.07 -3.84 4.24
CA PHE A 43 -9.20 -4.18 5.12
C PHE A 43 -10.53 -4.14 4.36
N ALA A 44 -11.46 -5.03 4.70
CA ALA A 44 -12.84 -4.94 4.22
C ALA A 44 -13.55 -3.69 4.78
N LYS A 45 -14.58 -3.20 4.07
CA LYS A 45 -15.28 -1.92 4.29
C LYS A 45 -15.80 -1.65 5.72
N SER A 46 -15.88 -2.64 6.62
CA SER A 46 -16.32 -2.46 8.02
C SER A 46 -15.25 -2.72 9.07
N ALA A 47 -14.06 -3.23 8.69
CA ALA A 47 -13.11 -3.76 9.67
C ALA A 47 -12.27 -2.69 10.39
N GLN A 48 -12.07 -1.50 9.81
CA GLN A 48 -11.31 -0.44 10.47
C GLN A 48 -11.80 0.97 10.09
N ALA A 49 -12.64 1.54 10.95
CA ALA A 49 -13.22 2.86 10.77
C ALA A 49 -12.24 3.99 11.11
N ASN A 50 -11.39 3.79 12.12
CA ASN A 50 -10.40 4.77 12.58
C ASN A 50 -9.01 4.14 12.73
N ILE A 51 -7.98 4.87 12.30
CA ILE A 51 -6.57 4.56 12.56
C ILE A 51 -6.19 5.41 13.76
N SER A 52 -5.62 4.80 14.80
CA SER A 52 -5.23 5.57 15.98
C SER A 52 -4.05 6.49 15.66
N LYS A 53 -3.83 7.52 16.48
CA LYS A 53 -2.65 8.39 16.32
C LYS A 53 -1.34 7.61 16.47
N ALA A 54 -1.32 6.59 17.34
CA ALA A 54 -0.16 5.74 17.55
C ALA A 54 0.11 4.87 16.30
N ASP A 55 -0.92 4.23 15.75
CA ASP A 55 -0.77 3.43 14.53
C ASP A 55 -0.33 4.30 13.35
N LEU A 56 -0.87 5.52 13.24
CA LEU A 56 -0.47 6.46 12.20
C LEU A 56 1.01 6.89 12.36
N ALA A 57 1.48 7.09 13.60
CA ALA A 57 2.88 7.41 13.84
C ALA A 57 3.80 6.26 13.41
N LEU A 58 3.45 5.02 13.77
CA LEU A 58 4.19 3.83 13.36
C LEU A 58 4.19 3.65 11.83
N LEU A 59 3.06 3.89 11.17
CA LEU A 59 2.96 3.82 9.71
C LEU A 59 3.85 4.85 9.01
N ARG A 60 4.00 6.05 9.59
CA ARG A 60 4.87 7.10 9.04
C ARG A 60 6.35 6.77 9.23
N GLU A 61 6.71 6.18 10.36
CA GLU A 61 8.07 5.68 10.59
C GLU A 61 8.41 4.57 9.59
N ALA A 62 7.50 3.60 9.42
CA ALA A 62 7.64 2.56 8.41
C ALA A 62 7.71 3.13 6.98
N ALA A 63 6.95 4.19 6.66
CA ALA A 63 7.03 4.86 5.37
C ALA A 63 8.40 5.53 5.16
N ALA A 64 8.94 6.17 6.18
CA ALA A 64 10.25 6.83 6.10
C ALA A 64 11.38 5.84 5.82
N GLU A 65 11.30 4.63 6.38
CA GLU A 65 12.27 3.56 6.11
C GLU A 65 12.02 2.89 4.75
N ALA A 66 10.79 2.41 4.52
CA ALA A 66 10.48 1.57 3.36
C ALA A 66 10.60 2.31 2.01
N LEU A 67 10.34 3.62 2.01
CA LEU A 67 10.46 4.44 0.81
C LEU A 67 11.92 4.83 0.50
N GLU A 68 12.86 4.58 1.41
CA GLU A 68 14.30 4.80 1.21
C GLU A 68 15.06 3.54 0.78
N TRP A 69 14.42 2.36 0.81
CA TRP A 69 15.06 1.13 0.34
C TRP A 69 15.57 1.29 -1.11
N SER A 70 16.84 0.95 -1.31
CA SER A 70 17.44 0.86 -2.63
C SER A 70 16.84 -0.29 -3.44
N GLY A 71 17.01 -0.26 -4.77
CA GLY A 71 16.57 -1.36 -5.64
C GLY A 71 17.11 -2.72 -5.18
N LYS A 72 18.39 -2.77 -4.75
CA LYS A 72 19.01 -4.01 -4.24
C LYS A 72 18.37 -4.52 -2.96
N GLU A 73 17.87 -3.63 -2.11
CA GLU A 73 17.17 -4.02 -0.88
C GLU A 73 15.78 -4.54 -1.21
N LEU A 74 15.07 -3.87 -2.12
CA LEU A 74 13.79 -4.36 -2.64
C LEU A 74 13.93 -5.76 -3.25
N ASP A 75 14.94 -5.98 -4.11
CA ASP A 75 15.20 -7.28 -4.72
C ASP A 75 15.39 -8.38 -3.66
N ARG A 76 16.13 -8.07 -2.58
CA ARG A 76 16.33 -9.01 -1.47
C ARG A 76 15.05 -9.28 -0.70
N LEU A 77 14.24 -8.25 -0.45
CA LEU A 77 12.97 -8.37 0.26
C LEU A 77 11.94 -9.15 -0.55
N VAL A 78 11.97 -9.02 -1.88
CA VAL A 78 11.16 -9.86 -2.79
C VAL A 78 11.68 -11.29 -2.78
N ALA A 79 12.99 -11.50 -2.92
CA ALA A 79 13.59 -12.83 -2.89
C ALA A 79 13.37 -13.57 -1.57
N SER A 80 13.29 -12.86 -0.44
CA SER A 80 12.97 -13.44 0.87
C SER A 80 11.48 -13.71 1.09
N GLY A 81 10.61 -13.26 0.18
CA GLY A 81 9.16 -13.34 0.31
C GLY A 81 8.58 -12.34 1.31
N THR A 82 9.38 -11.37 1.78
CA THR A 82 8.91 -10.29 2.65
C THR A 82 8.05 -9.30 1.88
N LEU A 83 8.42 -9.01 0.63
CA LEU A 83 7.61 -8.28 -0.32
C LEU A 83 7.18 -9.19 -1.47
N VAL A 84 6.03 -8.87 -2.04
CA VAL A 84 5.56 -9.47 -3.28
C VAL A 84 5.45 -8.34 -4.30
N GLU A 85 6.17 -8.47 -5.40
CA GLU A 85 6.06 -7.55 -6.52
C GLU A 85 4.71 -7.75 -7.21
N ILE A 86 4.05 -6.63 -7.56
CA ILE A 86 2.79 -6.64 -8.28
C ILE A 86 3.07 -6.08 -9.67
N ASP A 87 3.05 -6.94 -10.67
CA ASP A 87 3.13 -6.54 -12.07
C ASP A 87 1.75 -6.06 -12.56
N ASN A 88 1.74 -5.13 -13.50
CA ASN A 88 0.53 -4.59 -14.12
C ASN A 88 -0.11 -5.57 -15.13
N GLY A 89 0.43 -6.77 -15.28
CA GLY A 89 -0.12 -7.82 -16.16
C GLY A 89 -0.03 -7.47 -17.64
N ASN A 90 0.79 -6.49 -18.01
CA ASN A 90 1.22 -6.33 -19.39
C ASN A 90 2.40 -7.29 -19.59
N ASP A 91 2.08 -8.57 -19.72
CA ASP A 91 2.98 -9.46 -20.43
C ASP A 91 3.17 -8.82 -21.81
N ASP A 92 4.40 -8.40 -22.12
CA ASP A 92 4.80 -8.05 -23.47
C ASP A 92 4.53 -9.28 -24.36
N GLU A 93 3.34 -9.33 -24.97
CA GLU A 93 3.11 -10.10 -26.18
C GLU A 93 3.97 -9.46 -27.28
N GLY A 94 5.19 -9.99 -27.43
CA GLY A 94 6.04 -9.79 -28.59
C GLY A 94 5.50 -10.46 -29.85
#